data_AF-A0AA97DH26-F1
#
_entry.id   AF-A0AA97DH26-F1
#
_cell.length_a   1.000
_cell.length_b   1.000
_cell.length_c   1.000
_cell.angle_alpha   90.00
_cell.angle_beta   90.00
_cell.angle_gamma   90.00
#
_symmetry.space_group_name_H-M   'P 1'
#
loop_
_entity.id
_entity.type
_entity.pdbx_description
1 polymer ?
#
loop_
_entity_poly.entity_id
_entity_poly.type
_entity_poly.pdbx_seq_one_letter_code
_entity_poly.pdbx_strand_id
1 'polypeptide(L)'
;MIISHAQLSLLIAEAMNEGYVSGGVTGALAWYKKGIAANLEFNGVSSSDATAYLGQASLDFSTTTDGRTKIATQEWIALFGQGFETWTEWRRTKTPVLAPAAEALISQVPSRLFYPTNEPSLNKANYDAAVSKISADELTSSLFWQ
;
A
#
# COMPACT_ATOMS: atom_id res chain seq x y z
N MET A 1 -10.84 -11.75 1.74
CA MET A 1 -10.45 -11.40 0.36
C MET A 1 -8.95 -11.60 0.26
N ILE A 2 -8.43 -12.13 -0.86
CA ILE A 2 -6.98 -12.38 -1.06
C ILE A 2 -6.40 -11.38 -2.05
N ILE A 3 -7.10 -11.14 -3.17
CA ILE A 3 -6.82 -10.06 -4.11
C ILE A 3 -8.15 -9.61 -4.73
N SER A 4 -8.37 -8.30 -4.87
CA SER A 4 -9.60 -7.74 -5.44
C SER A 4 -9.39 -7.21 -6.85
N HIS A 5 -10.48 -7.03 -7.60
CA HIS A 5 -10.38 -6.37 -8.90
C HIS A 5 -9.93 -4.90 -8.79
N ALA A 6 -10.30 -4.23 -7.70
CA ALA A 6 -9.85 -2.87 -7.40
C ALA A 6 -8.32 -2.83 -7.26
N GLN A 7 -7.77 -3.69 -6.40
CA GLN A 7 -6.32 -3.82 -6.18
C GLN A 7 -5.59 -4.15 -7.49
N LEU A 8 -6.04 -5.14 -8.25
CA LEU A 8 -5.43 -5.47 -9.54
C LEU A 8 -5.40 -4.26 -10.49
N SER A 9 -6.50 -3.51 -10.58
CA SER A 9 -6.59 -2.36 -11.46
C SER A 9 -5.66 -1.22 -11.03
N LEU A 10 -5.50 -1.01 -9.72
CA LEU A 10 -4.60 -0.01 -9.15
C LEU A 10 -3.12 -0.40 -9.30
N LEU A 11 -2.78 -1.69 -9.18
CA LEU A 11 -1.44 -2.20 -9.49
C LEU A 11 -1.08 -2.02 -10.97
N ILE A 12 -2.04 -2.24 -11.88
CA ILE A 12 -1.84 -1.95 -13.32
C ILE A 12 -1.66 -0.45 -13.55
N ALA A 13 -2.45 0.39 -12.86
CA ALA A 13 -2.33 1.84 -12.94
C ALA A 13 -0.94 2.30 -12.50
N GLU A 14 -0.42 1.77 -11.39
CA GLU A 14 0.93 2.06 -10.91
C GLU A 14 1.98 1.59 -11.92
N ALA A 15 1.88 0.36 -12.42
CA ALA A 15 2.82 -0.16 -13.41
C ALA A 15 2.87 0.69 -14.69
N MET A 16 1.74 1.24 -15.14
CA MET A 16 1.69 2.19 -16.26
C MET A 16 2.29 3.55 -15.90
N ASN A 17 2.02 4.05 -14.69
CA ASN A 17 2.50 5.34 -14.21
C ASN A 17 4.03 5.36 -14.07
N GLU A 18 4.60 4.26 -13.58
CA GLU A 18 6.05 4.04 -13.42
C GLU A 18 6.75 3.60 -14.72
N GLY A 19 5.99 3.32 -15.78
CA GLY A 19 6.53 2.93 -17.09
C GLY A 19 7.00 1.47 -17.17
N TYR A 20 6.58 0.60 -16.25
CA TYR A 20 6.84 -0.84 -16.31
C TYR A 20 6.04 -1.53 -17.42
N VAL A 21 4.90 -0.96 -17.80
CA VAL A 21 4.09 -1.39 -18.94
C VAL A 21 3.67 -0.20 -19.79
N SER A 22 3.25 -0.44 -21.03
CA SER A 22 2.81 0.61 -21.95
C SER A 22 1.52 1.30 -21.48
N GLY A 23 1.35 2.58 -21.82
CA GLY A 23 0.16 3.38 -21.50
C GLY A 23 0.48 4.74 -20.87
N GLY A 24 1.60 4.84 -20.15
CA GLY A 24 2.04 6.07 -19.49
C GLY A 24 0.99 6.64 -18.53
N VAL A 25 1.08 7.94 -18.25
CA VAL A 25 0.17 8.63 -17.32
C VAL A 25 -1.30 8.56 -17.76
N THR A 26 -1.58 8.67 -19.06
CA THR A 26 -2.95 8.60 -19.60
C THR A 26 -3.57 7.22 -19.37
N GLY A 27 -2.81 6.14 -19.64
CA GLY A 27 -3.26 4.77 -19.36
C GLY A 27 -3.40 4.51 -17.87
N ALA A 28 -2.45 5.00 -17.07
CA ALA A 28 -2.51 4.90 -15.61
C ALA A 28 -3.78 5.54 -15.05
N LEU A 29 -4.15 6.75 -15.50
CA LEU A 29 -5.36 7.43 -15.07
C LEU A 29 -6.63 6.63 -15.39
N ALA A 30 -6.69 5.98 -16.56
CA ALA A 30 -7.82 5.13 -16.94
C ALA A 30 -7.96 3.91 -16.02
N TRP A 31 -6.87 3.20 -15.73
CA TRP A 31 -6.88 2.05 -14.82
C TRP A 31 -7.11 2.43 -13.36
N TYR A 32 -6.57 3.58 -12.94
CA TYR A 32 -6.84 4.17 -11.64
C TYR A 32 -8.34 4.40 -11.41
N LYS A 33 -9.02 5.04 -12.37
CA LYS A 33 -10.48 5.24 -12.30
C LYS A 33 -11.25 3.92 -12.32
N LYS A 34 -10.76 2.92 -13.04
CA LYS A 34 -11.34 1.57 -13.03
C LYS A 34 -11.21 0.90 -11.65
N GLY A 35 -10.07 1.07 -10.98
CA GLY A 35 -9.85 0.59 -9.62
C GLY A 35 -10.78 1.23 -8.61
N ILE A 36 -10.94 2.57 -8.67
CA ILE A 36 -11.92 3.29 -7.86
C ILE A 36 -13.34 2.78 -8.10
N ALA A 37 -13.76 2.67 -9.36
CA ALA A 37 -15.09 2.21 -9.73
C ALA A 37 -15.38 0.81 -9.15
N ALA A 38 -14.43 -0.12 -9.30
CA ALA A 38 -14.53 -1.47 -8.74
C ALA A 38 -14.61 -1.49 -7.21
N ASN A 39 -13.88 -0.61 -6.53
CA ASN A 39 -13.94 -0.50 -5.07
C ASN A 39 -15.30 0.06 -4.60
N LEU A 40 -15.83 1.07 -5.29
CA LEU A 40 -17.14 1.65 -4.99
C LEU A 40 -18.28 0.63 -5.21
N GLU A 41 -18.22 -0.12 -6.31
CA GLU A 41 -19.15 -1.21 -6.61
C GLU A 41 -19.11 -2.30 -5.53
N PHE A 42 -17.91 -2.74 -5.13
CA PHE A 42 -17.74 -3.74 -4.07
C PHE A 42 -18.38 -3.32 -2.75
N ASN A 43 -18.36 -2.02 -2.43
CA ASN A 43 -18.96 -1.45 -1.22
C ASN A 43 -20.43 -1.05 -1.39
N GLY A 44 -21.06 -1.36 -2.52
CA GLY A 44 -22.49 -1.11 -2.75
C GLY A 44 -22.85 0.36 -2.97
N VAL A 45 -21.91 1.20 -3.39
CA VAL A 45 -22.17 2.61 -3.72
C VAL A 45 -23.05 2.67 -4.98
N SER A 46 -24.05 3.56 -4.96
CA SER A 46 -24.97 3.71 -6.09
C SER A 46 -24.23 4.14 -7.37
N SER A 47 -24.71 3.70 -8.54
CA SER A 47 -24.07 4.06 -9.81
C SER A 47 -24.06 5.57 -10.08
N SER A 48 -25.06 6.30 -9.57
CA SER A 48 -25.11 7.77 -9.65
C SER A 48 -24.02 8.41 -8.79
N ASP A 49 -23.84 7.96 -7.55
CA ASP A 49 -22.82 8.51 -6.64
C ASP A 49 -21.42 8.14 -7.11
N ALA A 50 -21.23 6.92 -7.62
CA ALA A 50 -19.95 6.50 -8.19
C ALA A 50 -19.56 7.34 -9.41
N THR A 51 -20.52 7.64 -10.29
CA THR A 51 -20.30 8.51 -11.45
C THR A 51 -19.98 9.95 -11.02
N ALA A 52 -20.71 10.48 -10.05
CA ALA A 52 -20.45 11.81 -9.48
C ALA A 52 -19.05 11.88 -8.84
N TYR A 53 -18.63 10.84 -8.11
CA TYR A 53 -17.30 10.77 -7.52
C TYR A 53 -16.21 10.73 -8.58
N LEU A 54 -16.31 9.83 -9.57
CA LEU A 54 -15.34 9.67 -10.66
C LEU A 54 -15.21 10.89 -11.59
N GLY A 55 -16.23 11.75 -11.59
CA GLY A 55 -16.27 13.01 -12.33
C GLY A 55 -15.52 14.18 -11.67
N GLN A 56 -15.02 14.01 -10.44
CA GLN A 56 -14.29 15.08 -9.74
C GLN A 56 -12.92 15.33 -10.39
N ALA A 57 -12.66 16.59 -10.78
CA ALA A 57 -11.37 16.99 -11.36
C ALA A 57 -10.17 16.76 -10.43
N SER A 58 -10.39 16.71 -9.11
CA SER A 58 -9.37 16.41 -8.11
C SER A 58 -8.81 14.98 -8.21
N LEU A 59 -9.56 14.04 -8.81
CA LEU A 59 -9.11 12.67 -9.03
C LEU A 59 -8.17 12.54 -10.23
N ASP A 60 -8.20 13.48 -11.18
CA ASP A 60 -7.35 13.42 -12.36
C ASP A 60 -5.90 13.80 -12.03
N PHE A 61 -4.95 13.21 -12.75
CA PHE A 61 -3.54 13.54 -12.66
C PHE A 61 -2.89 13.51 -14.04
N SER A 62 -1.88 14.37 -14.22
CA SER A 62 -1.16 14.54 -15.50
C SER A 62 0.35 14.31 -15.38
N THR A 63 0.86 14.03 -14.18
CA THR A 63 2.27 13.74 -13.94
C THR A 63 2.43 12.42 -13.19
N THR A 64 3.56 11.75 -13.41
CA THR A 64 3.91 10.51 -12.70
C THR A 64 3.91 10.70 -11.17
N THR A 65 4.43 11.83 -10.67
CA THR A 65 4.51 12.10 -9.23
C THR A 65 3.12 12.24 -8.58
N ASP A 66 2.22 12.98 -9.22
CA ASP A 66 0.83 13.12 -8.73
C ASP A 66 0.07 11.79 -8.84
N GLY A 67 0.24 11.08 -9.96
CA GLY A 67 -0.32 9.75 -10.17
C GLY A 67 0.11 8.74 -9.10
N ARG A 68 1.41 8.71 -8.75
CA ARG A 68 1.94 7.83 -7.71
C ARG A 68 1.24 8.04 -6.37
N THR A 69 1.07 9.31 -5.97
CA THR A 69 0.43 9.66 -4.70
C THR A 69 -1.06 9.30 -4.69
N LYS A 70 -1.77 9.60 -5.79
CA LYS A 70 -3.22 9.32 -5.91
C LYS A 70 -3.52 7.84 -6.01
N ILE A 71 -2.75 7.10 -6.81
CA ILE A 71 -2.90 5.64 -6.94
C ILE A 71 -2.64 4.97 -5.59
N ALA A 72 -1.52 5.29 -4.92
CA ALA A 72 -1.22 4.71 -3.60
C ALA A 72 -2.28 5.06 -2.54
N THR A 73 -2.86 6.26 -2.59
CA THR A 73 -3.95 6.65 -1.70
C THR A 73 -5.21 5.81 -1.94
N GLN A 74 -5.61 5.59 -3.20
CA GLN A 74 -6.78 4.76 -3.51
C GLN A 74 -6.53 3.27 -3.24
N GLU A 75 -5.29 2.80 -3.39
CA GLU A 75 -4.88 1.45 -2.98
C GLU A 75 -5.06 1.27 -1.47
N TRP A 76 -4.56 2.22 -0.67
CA TRP A 76 -4.75 2.21 0.77
C TRP A 76 -6.23 2.19 1.18
N ILE A 77 -7.10 2.94 0.49
CA ILE A 77 -8.55 2.94 0.72
C ILE A 77 -9.18 1.58 0.31
N ALA A 78 -8.82 1.06 -0.87
CA ALA A 78 -9.38 -0.19 -1.41
C ALA A 78 -8.98 -1.43 -0.59
N LEU A 79 -7.86 -1.36 0.12
CA LEU A 79 -7.39 -2.43 1.00
C LEU A 79 -8.03 -2.40 2.40
N PHE A 80 -8.96 -1.48 2.68
CA PHE A 80 -9.69 -1.48 3.96
C PHE A 80 -10.33 -2.84 4.25
N GLY A 81 -10.03 -3.40 5.43
CA GLY A 81 -10.40 -4.77 5.81
C GLY A 81 -9.35 -5.85 5.48
N GLN A 82 -8.26 -5.49 4.80
CA GLN A 82 -7.10 -6.36 4.50
C GLN A 82 -5.85 -5.82 5.20
N GLY A 83 -5.82 -5.88 6.53
CA GLY A 83 -4.84 -5.15 7.36
C GLY A 83 -3.37 -5.42 7.03
N PHE A 84 -2.98 -6.68 6.81
CA PHE A 84 -1.59 -7.02 6.46
C PHE A 84 -1.18 -6.48 5.08
N GLU A 85 -2.09 -6.54 4.10
CA GLU A 85 -1.84 -6.01 2.77
C GLU A 85 -1.77 -4.48 2.80
N THR A 86 -2.72 -3.83 3.50
CA THR A 86 -2.73 -2.37 3.71
C THR A 86 -1.43 -1.90 4.35
N TRP A 87 -0.95 -2.60 5.39
CA TRP A 87 0.31 -2.25 6.05
C TRP A 87 1.53 -2.51 5.17
N THR A 88 1.48 -3.51 4.29
CA THR A 88 2.55 -3.80 3.34
C THR A 88 2.64 -2.73 2.25
N GLU A 89 1.53 -2.39 1.60
CA GLU A 89 1.46 -1.32 0.61
C GLU A 89 1.79 0.05 1.22
N TRP A 90 1.30 0.34 2.42
CA TRP A 90 1.68 1.55 3.14
C TRP A 90 3.18 1.61 3.41
N ARG A 91 3.82 0.50 3.81
CA ARG A 91 5.28 0.49 4.06
C ARG A 91 6.08 0.69 2.77
N ARG A 92 5.59 0.21 1.63
CA ARG A 92 6.21 0.35 0.29
C ARG A 92 6.06 1.76 -0.28
N THR A 93 4.88 2.37 -0.12
CA THR A 93 4.54 3.67 -0.73
C THR A 93 4.66 4.87 0.20
N LYS A 94 4.68 4.62 1.53
CA LYS A 94 4.57 5.62 2.60
C LYS A 94 3.36 6.57 2.45
N THR A 95 2.30 6.08 1.81
CA THR A 95 1.09 6.84 1.51
C THR A 95 -0.14 6.14 2.10
N PRO A 96 -1.04 6.85 2.83
CA PRO A 96 -0.94 8.25 3.24
C PRO A 96 0.19 8.49 4.25
N VAL A 97 0.60 9.74 4.45
CA VAL A 97 1.57 10.09 5.49
C VAL A 97 0.92 9.87 6.85
N LEU A 98 1.45 8.91 7.63
CA LEU A 98 0.96 8.60 8.98
C LEU A 98 1.93 9.13 10.03
N ALA A 99 1.37 9.73 11.07
CA ALA A 99 2.10 10.04 12.29
C ALA A 99 2.00 8.86 13.28
N PRO A 100 3.01 8.63 14.13
CA PRO A 100 2.91 7.71 15.25
C PRO A 100 1.74 8.09 16.16
N ALA A 101 1.18 7.11 16.86
CA ALA A 101 0.21 7.39 17.92
C ALA A 101 0.86 8.23 19.03
N ALA A 102 0.11 9.13 19.67
CA ALA A 102 0.62 10.03 20.70
C ALA A 102 1.30 9.29 21.87
N GLU A 103 0.77 8.12 22.23
CA GLU A 103 1.27 7.26 23.31
C GLU A 103 2.14 6.10 22.79
N ALA A 104 2.67 6.19 21.56
CA ALA A 104 3.51 5.15 20.99
C ALA A 104 4.85 5.05 21.72
N LEU A 105 5.29 3.83 22.02
CA LEU A 105 6.62 3.55 22.59
C LEU A 105 7.77 3.82 21.61
N ILE A 106 7.46 3.97 20.33
CA ILE A 106 8.41 4.23 19.25
C ILE A 106 7.97 5.46 18.45
N SER A 107 8.93 6.19 17.91
CA SER A 107 8.71 7.46 17.20
C SER A 107 8.29 7.31 15.72
N GLN A 108 7.98 6.09 15.27
CA GLN A 108 7.56 5.79 13.91
C GLN A 108 6.59 4.60 13.89
N VAL A 109 5.75 4.48 12.86
CA VAL A 109 4.94 3.28 12.64
C VAL A 109 5.88 2.08 12.42
N PRO A 110 5.63 0.90 13.04
CA PRO A 110 6.46 -0.28 12.85
C PRO A 110 6.67 -0.65 11.37
N SER A 111 7.90 -1.02 11.04
CA SER A 111 8.31 -1.54 9.73
C SER A 111 8.24 -3.06 9.65
N ARG A 112 8.22 -3.76 10.79
CA ARG A 112 8.10 -5.23 10.89
C ARG A 112 7.58 -5.65 12.26
N LEU A 113 7.38 -6.96 12.43
CA LEU A 113 7.13 -7.60 13.73
C LEU A 113 8.43 -8.25 14.21
N PHE A 114 8.53 -8.45 15.53
CA PHE A 114 9.61 -9.22 16.14
C PHE A 114 9.59 -10.67 15.68
N TYR A 115 10.76 -11.33 15.75
CA TYR A 115 10.77 -12.78 15.76
C TYR A 115 10.10 -13.31 17.05
N PRO A 116 9.52 -14.52 17.02
CA PRO A 116 8.98 -15.14 18.23
C PRO A 116 10.04 -15.22 19.33
N THR A 117 9.65 -14.93 20.57
CA THR A 117 10.57 -14.79 21.72
C THR A 117 11.28 -16.09 22.11
N ASN A 118 10.83 -17.23 21.62
CA ASN A 118 11.43 -18.54 21.83
C ASN A 118 12.51 -18.90 20.77
N GLU A 119 12.59 -18.19 19.63
CA GLU A 119 13.60 -18.45 18.59
C GLU A 119 15.06 -18.33 19.12
N PRO A 120 15.42 -17.35 19.97
CA PRO A 120 16.76 -17.27 20.54
C PRO A 120 17.14 -18.48 21.40
N SER A 121 16.16 -19.21 21.95
CA SER A 121 16.40 -20.40 22.78
C SER A 121 16.33 -21.70 21.98
N LEU A 122 15.38 -21.82 21.05
CA LEU A 122 15.13 -23.06 20.30
C LEU A 122 15.95 -23.17 19.01
N ASN A 123 16.39 -22.04 18.44
CA ASN A 123 16.97 -21.98 17.10
C ASN A 123 18.07 -20.91 16.96
N LYS A 124 18.88 -20.74 18.02
CA LYS A 124 19.80 -19.61 18.19
C LYS A 124 20.68 -19.30 16.98
N ALA A 125 21.29 -20.32 16.36
CA ALA A 125 22.19 -20.10 15.23
C ALA A 125 21.49 -19.46 14.02
N ASN A 126 20.26 -19.89 13.72
CA ASN A 126 19.48 -19.32 12.61
C ASN A 126 18.87 -17.96 12.98
N TYR A 127 18.46 -17.77 14.25
CA TYR A 127 18.04 -16.47 14.76
C TYR A 127 19.17 -15.44 14.61
N ASP A 128 20.38 -15.74 15.10
CA ASP A 128 21.54 -14.83 15.02
C ASP A 128 21.91 -14.55 13.54
N ALA A 129 21.83 -15.56 12.67
CA ALA A 129 22.07 -15.40 11.23
C ALA A 129 20.99 -14.59 10.49
N ALA A 130 19.75 -14.58 10.98
CA ALA A 130 18.67 -13.76 10.44
C ALA A 130 18.79 -12.32 10.95
N VAL A 131 19.04 -12.15 12.25
CA VAL A 131 19.26 -10.84 12.88
C VAL A 131 20.44 -10.12 12.25
N SER A 132 21.53 -10.81 11.88
CA SER A 132 22.67 -10.18 11.21
C SER A 132 22.39 -9.66 9.79
N LYS A 133 21.28 -10.09 9.16
CA LYS A 133 20.84 -9.60 7.84
C LYS A 133 19.93 -8.38 7.94
N ILE A 134 19.48 -8.05 9.15
CA ILE A 134 18.73 -6.84 9.46
C ILE A 134 19.56 -5.99 10.43
N SER A 135 19.21 -4.73 10.68
CA SER A 135 20.01 -3.90 11.59
C SER A 135 20.00 -4.43 13.03
N ALA A 136 18.84 -4.90 13.49
CA ALA A 136 18.59 -5.52 14.80
C ALA A 136 17.21 -6.20 14.77
N ASP A 137 16.87 -6.99 15.80
CA ASP A 137 15.49 -7.46 15.98
C ASP A 137 14.60 -6.36 16.59
N GLU A 138 14.40 -5.28 15.86
CA GLU A 138 13.57 -4.13 16.26
C GLU A 138 12.35 -3.96 15.34
N LEU A 139 11.28 -3.36 15.86
CA LEU A 139 10.08 -3.01 15.06
C LEU A 139 10.39 -1.97 13.97
N THR A 140 11.43 -1.17 14.18
CA THR A 140 11.86 -0.07 13.29
C THR A 140 12.78 -0.55 12.16
N SER A 141 13.36 -1.74 12.27
CA SER A 141 14.22 -2.30 11.23
C SER A 141 13.43 -2.57 9.94
N SER A 142 13.86 -1.95 8.84
CA SER A 142 13.23 -2.11 7.53
C SER A 142 13.38 -3.52 6.98
N LEU A 143 12.37 -3.96 6.22
CA LEU A 143 12.45 -5.18 5.42
C LEU A 143 13.21 -4.89 4.12
N PHE A 144 13.73 -5.95 3.48
CA PHE A 144 14.59 -5.81 2.29
C PHE A 144 13.96 -5.11 1.08
N TRP A 145 12.62 -5.05 1.02
CA TRP A 145 11.85 -4.43 -0.08
C TRP A 145 11.31 -3.03 0.25
N GLN A 146 11.52 -2.56 1.49
CA GLN A 146 11.19 -1.19 1.90
C GLN A 146 12.35 -0.26 1.56
#